data_AF-A0A426TZ87-F1
#
_entry.id   AF-A0A426TZ87-F1
#
_cell.length_a   1.000
_cell.length_b   1.000
_cell.length_c   1.000
_cell.angle_alpha   90.00
_cell.angle_beta   90.00
_cell.angle_gamma   90.00
#
_symmetry.space_group_name_H-M   'P 1'
#
loop_
_entity.id
_entity.type
_entity.pdbx_description
1 polymer ?
#
loop_
_entity_poly.entity_id
_entity_poly.type
_entity_poly.pdbx_seq_one_letter_code
_entity_poly.pdbx_strand_id
1 'polypeptide(L)' 'VPAVDALGTGFAAARTPAEQGALATTPLQARKGRASYLGERSIGHQDPGATSAALLISALAEAAGE' A
#
# COMPACT_ATOMS: atom_id res chain seq x y z
N VAL A 1 -4.07 0.78 10.33
CA VAL A 1 -3.72 0.76 8.87
C VAL A 1 -3.78 -0.70 8.50
N PRO A 2 -4.60 -1.13 7.53
CA PRO A 2 -5.03 -2.53 7.43
C PRO A 2 -3.89 -3.57 7.50
N ALA A 3 -2.75 -3.31 6.85
CA ALA A 3 -1.56 -4.17 6.94
C ALA A 3 -0.96 -4.24 8.35
N VAL A 4 -0.86 -3.10 9.05
CA VAL A 4 -0.36 -3.03 10.43
C VAL A 4 -1.27 -3.79 11.39
N ASP A 5 -2.58 -3.69 11.19
CA ASP A 5 -3.56 -4.37 12.04
C ASP A 5 -3.44 -5.91 11.92
N ALA A 6 -3.04 -6.41 10.74
CA ALA A 6 -2.79 -7.82 10.47
C ALA A 6 -1.42 -8.34 10.97
N LEU A 7 -0.44 -7.46 11.23
CA LEU A 7 0.92 -7.88 11.68
C LEU A 7 0.89 -8.68 12.98
N GLY A 8 -0.08 -8.45 13.86
CA GLY A 8 -0.24 -9.23 15.10
C GLY A 8 -0.53 -10.71 14.87
N THR A 9 -0.85 -11.10 13.64
CA THR A 9 -1.17 -12.48 13.24
C THR A 9 -0.11 -13.12 12.33
N GLY A 10 0.97 -12.41 12.01
CA GLY A 10 2.05 -12.88 11.13
C GLY A 10 2.35 -11.91 9.98
N PHE A 11 3.54 -12.00 9.42
CA PHE A 11 3.94 -11.17 8.28
C PHE A 11 3.22 -11.57 7.00
N ALA A 12 3.01 -12.87 6.78
CA ALA A 12 2.21 -13.38 5.67
C ALA A 12 0.77 -12.83 5.67
N ALA A 13 0.17 -12.68 6.86
CA ALA A 13 -1.18 -12.13 7.00
C ALA A 13 -1.26 -10.65 6.61
N ALA A 14 -0.15 -9.91 6.70
CA ALA A 14 -0.09 -8.50 6.32
C ALA A 14 0.05 -8.27 4.81
N ARG A 15 0.43 -9.28 4.00
CA ARG A 15 0.61 -9.17 2.54
C ARG A 15 -0.66 -8.68 1.84
N THR A 16 -1.75 -9.42 1.98
CA THR A 16 -3.01 -9.11 1.28
C THR A 16 -3.56 -7.73 1.68
N PRO A 17 -3.68 -7.36 2.97
CA PRO A 17 -4.14 -6.02 3.34
C PRO A 17 -3.22 -4.89 2.84
N ALA A 18 -1.91 -5.11 2.69
CA ALA A 18 -1.00 -4.13 2.13
C ALA A 18 -1.24 -3.92 0.62
N GLU A 19 -1.37 -5.01 -0.14
CA GLU A 19 -1.70 -4.97 -1.57
C GLU A 19 -3.07 -4.31 -1.83
N GLN A 20 -4.09 -4.69 -1.04
CA GLN A 20 -5.41 -4.08 -1.13
C GLN A 20 -5.36 -2.59 -0.77
N GLY A 21 -4.57 -2.22 0.24
CA GLY A 21 -4.33 -0.82 0.61
C GLY A 21 -3.72 -0.02 -0.55
N ALA A 22 -2.73 -0.59 -1.25
CA ALA A 22 -2.15 0.03 -2.43
C ALA A 22 -3.18 0.18 -3.56
N LEU A 23 -3.94 -0.87 -3.91
CA LEU A 23 -5.01 -0.81 -4.93
C LEU A 23 -6.08 0.23 -4.60
N ALA A 24 -6.46 0.34 -3.33
CA ALA A 24 -7.46 1.29 -2.83
C ALA A 24 -7.04 2.76 -2.95
N THR A 25 -5.78 3.05 -3.30
CA THR A 25 -5.35 4.43 -3.60
C THR A 25 -5.81 4.92 -4.96
N THR A 26 -6.08 4.03 -5.91
CA THR A 26 -6.46 4.36 -7.29
C THR A 26 -7.63 5.35 -7.40
N PRO A 27 -8.76 5.19 -6.69
CA PRO A 27 -9.87 6.14 -6.79
C PRO A 27 -9.64 7.45 -5.99
N LEU A 28 -8.53 7.60 -5.25
CA LEU A 28 -8.31 8.74 -4.38
C LEU A 28 -7.71 9.93 -5.14
N GLN A 29 -8.17 11.14 -4.82
CA GLN A 29 -7.46 12.36 -5.19
C GLN A 29 -6.28 12.57 -4.24
N ALA A 30 -5.07 12.69 -4.78
CA ALA A 30 -3.88 12.93 -3.99
C ALA A 30 -3.93 14.30 -3.30
N ARG A 31 -3.76 14.31 -1.97
CA ARG A 31 -3.72 15.54 -1.14
C ARG A 31 -2.33 15.90 -0.63
N LYS A 32 -1.35 15.02 -0.84
CA LYS A 32 0.05 15.15 -0.38
C LYS A 32 1.02 14.71 -1.47
N GLY A 33 2.28 15.14 -1.36
CA GLY A 33 3.36 14.76 -2.27
C GLY A 33 3.26 15.39 -3.66
N ARG A 34 4.10 14.95 -4.60
CA ARG A 34 4.13 15.50 -5.98
C ARG A 34 2.86 15.22 -6.77
N ALA A 35 2.14 14.14 -6.45
CA ALA A 35 0.89 13.79 -7.10
C ALA A 35 -0.24 14.80 -6.80
N SER A 36 -0.19 15.50 -5.66
CA SER A 36 -1.23 16.51 -5.35
C SER A 36 -1.21 17.71 -6.28
N TYR A 37 -0.09 17.97 -6.98
CA TYR A 37 0.03 19.04 -7.97
C TYR A 37 -0.89 18.81 -9.18
N LEU A 38 -1.34 17.56 -9.40
CA LEU A 38 -2.19 17.18 -10.52
C LEU A 38 -3.69 17.35 -10.23
N GLY A 39 -4.08 17.61 -8.98
CA GLY A 39 -5.49 17.74 -8.60
C GLY A 39 -6.30 16.50 -8.97
N GLU A 40 -7.47 16.68 -9.59
CA GLU A 40 -8.34 15.58 -10.04
C GLU A 40 -7.67 14.62 -11.01
N ARG A 41 -6.64 15.06 -11.75
CA ARG A 41 -5.89 14.19 -12.68
C ARG A 41 -5.07 13.11 -11.96
N SER A 42 -4.92 13.18 -10.64
CA SER A 42 -4.33 12.10 -9.84
C SER A 42 -5.27 10.90 -9.66
N ILE A 43 -6.59 11.11 -9.75
CA ILE A 43 -7.58 10.03 -9.64
C ILE A 43 -7.38 9.03 -10.79
N GLY A 44 -7.54 7.74 -10.49
CA GLY A 44 -7.33 6.65 -11.43
C GLY A 44 -5.88 6.14 -11.48
N HIS A 45 -4.98 6.69 -10.66
CA HIS A 45 -3.59 6.27 -10.60
C HIS A 45 -3.26 5.71 -9.21
N GLN A 46 -2.74 4.49 -9.18
CA GLN A 46 -2.25 3.89 -7.94
C GLN A 46 -1.06 4.70 -7.39
N ASP A 47 -1.04 4.94 -6.08
CA ASP A 47 0.06 5.62 -5.42
C ASP A 47 1.31 4.74 -5.36
N PRO A 48 2.46 5.17 -5.92
CA PRO A 48 3.67 4.37 -5.93
C PRO A 48 4.28 4.16 -4.54
N GLY A 49 4.02 5.07 -3.58
CA GLY A 49 4.48 4.93 -2.20
C GLY A 49 3.75 3.79 -1.49
N ALA A 50 2.43 3.71 -1.64
CA ALA A 50 1.62 2.61 -1.13
C ALA A 50 2.00 1.27 -1.78
N THR A 51 2.25 1.24 -3.09
CA THR A 51 2.75 0.04 -3.78
C THR A 51 4.11 -0.39 -3.23
N SER A 52 5.03 0.55 -3.02
CA SER A 52 6.35 0.24 -2.44
C SER A 52 6.23 -0.33 -1.02
N ALA A 53 5.32 0.20 -0.20
CA ALA A 53 5.05 -0.35 1.13
C ALA A 53 4.51 -1.79 1.07
N ALA A 54 3.61 -2.10 0.12
CA ALA A 54 3.13 -3.47 -0.08
C ALA A 54 4.25 -4.44 -0.49
N LEU A 55 5.17 -4.00 -1.36
CA LEU A 55 6.36 -4.77 -1.73
C LEU A 55 7.28 -5.02 -0.53
N LEU A 56 7.49 -4.02 0.33
CA LEU A 56 8.30 -4.17 1.55
C LEU A 56 7.69 -5.19 2.52
N ILE A 57 6.36 -5.19 2.70
CA ILE A 57 5.69 -6.19 3.55
C ILE A 57 5.78 -7.59 2.93
N SER A 58 5.67 -7.71 1.60
CA SER A 58 5.84 -8.99 0.92
C SER A 58 7.25 -9.54 1.07
N ALA A 59 8.27 -8.69 0.87
CA ALA A 59 9.66 -9.05 1.08
C ALA A 59 9.97 -9.39 2.56
N LEU A 60 9.30 -8.74 3.51
CA LEU A 60 9.43 -9.08 4.94
C LEU A 60 8.90 -10.48 5.23
N ALA A 61 7.73 -10.83 4.71
CA ALA A 61 7.17 -12.17 4.85
C ALA A 61 8.11 -13.23 4.24
N GLU A 62 8.62 -12.98 3.02
CA GLU A 62 9.60 -13.85 2.37
C GLU A 62 10.88 -14.02 3.20
N ALA A 63 11.43 -12.92 3.72
CA ALA A 63 12.64 -12.94 4.54
C ALA A 63 12.44 -13.66 5.89
N ALA A 64 11.22 -13.66 6.42
CA ALA A 64 10.84 -14.40 7.62
C ALA A 64 10.53 -15.89 7.36
N GLY A 65 10.44 -16.31 6.09
CA GLY A 65 10.09 -17.67 5.71
C GLY A 65 8.59 -17.96 5.75
N GLU A 66 7.73 -16.95 5.55
CA GLU A 66 6.25 -17.03 5.56
C GLU A 66 5.57 -16.83 4.18
#